data_AF-A0A7C3XHF3-F1
#
_entry.id   AF-A0A7C3XHF3-F1
#
_cell.length_a   1.000
_cell.length_b   1.000
_cell.length_c   1.000
_cell.angle_alpha   90.00
_cell.angle_beta   90.00
_cell.angle_gamma   90.00
#
_symmetry.space_group_name_H-M   'P 1'
#
loop_
_entity.id
_entity.type
_entity.pdbx_description
1 polymer ?
#
loop_
_entity_poly.entity_id
_entity_poly.type
_entity_poly.pdbx_seq_one_letter_code
_entity_poly.pdbx_strand_id
1 'polypeptide(L)' 'MRFLADGMLGNITRWLRLLGYDVKYEKLKGDDELLNESRMEERILLTADVELFRLARRRGVEAVLVKEHSTVD' A
#
# COMPACT_ATOMS: atom_id res chain seq x y z
N MET A 1 -6.54 -10.55 -6.29
CA MET A 1 -5.37 -9.77 -5.84
C MET A 1 -5.57 -9.39 -4.39
N ARG A 2 -4.50 -9.39 -3.60
CA ARG A 2 -4.54 -9.03 -2.17
C ARG A 2 -3.63 -7.82 -1.96
N PHE A 3 -4.14 -6.83 -1.26
CA PHE A 3 -3.44 -5.57 -1.01
C PHE A 3 -3.23 -5.36 0.48
N LEU A 4 -2.13 -4.69 0.81
CA LEU A 4 -1.89 -4.06 2.09
C LEU A 4 -1.73 -2.57 1.83
N ALA A 5 -2.64 -1.75 2.33
CA ALA A 5 -2.60 -0.30 2.21
C ALA A 5 -2.10 0.32 3.51
N ASP A 6 -1.14 1.24 3.42
CA ASP A 6 -0.69 2.03 4.56
C ASP A 6 -1.70 3.11 4.96
N GLY A 7 -1.37 3.87 6.01
CA GLY A 7 -2.21 4.95 6.53
C GLY A 7 -2.50 6.09 5.55
N MET A 8 -1.77 6.19 4.43
CA MET A 8 -1.95 7.26 3.44
C MET A 8 -3.15 7.02 2.54
N LEU A 9 -3.61 5.76 2.42
CA LEU A 9 -4.55 5.34 1.36
C LEU A 9 -5.94 4.93 1.88
N GLY A 10 -6.40 5.54 2.97
CA GLY A 10 -7.70 5.22 3.58
C GLY A 10 -8.89 5.32 2.61
N ASN A 11 -8.93 6.36 1.77
CA ASN A 11 -9.99 6.54 0.78
C ASN A 11 -9.96 5.48 -0.33
N ILE A 12 -8.76 5.12 -0.80
CA ILE A 12 -8.57 4.13 -1.88
C ILE A 12 -8.90 2.72 -1.38
N THR A 13 -8.53 2.41 -0.14
CA THR A 13 -8.88 1.16 0.53
C THR A 13 -10.38 0.87 0.43
N ARG A 14 -11.22 1.88 0.69
CA ARG A 14 -12.67 1.73 0.63
C ARG A 14 -13.14 1.36 -0.78
N TRP A 15 -12.64 2.04 -1.81
CA TRP A 15 -13.02 1.76 -3.19
C TRP A 15 -12.55 0.37 -3.64
N LEU A 16 -11.33 -0.02 -3.32
CA LEU A 16 -10.81 -1.34 -3.66
C LEU A 16 -11.64 -2.46 -3.01
N ARG A 17 -12.04 -2.30 -1.75
CA ARG A 17 -12.95 -3.25 -1.07
C ARG A 17 -14.31 -3.34 -1.75
N LEU A 18 -14.90 -2.19 -2.15
CA LEU A 18 -16.17 -2.18 -2.88
C LEU A 18 -16.08 -2.87 -4.24
N LEU A 19 -14.93 -2.81 -4.89
CA LEU A 19 -14.64 -3.52 -6.13
C LEU A 19 -14.35 -5.02 -5.93
N GLY A 20 -14.39 -5.53 -4.69
CA GLY A 20 -14.22 -6.95 -4.37
C GLY A 20 -12.79 -7.40 -4.12
N TYR A 21 -11.83 -6.49 -3.96
CA TYR A 21 -10.46 -6.86 -3.61
C TYR A 21 -10.30 -7.11 -2.10
N ASP A 22 -9.45 -8.09 -1.74
CA ASP A 22 -8.98 -8.27 -0.36
C ASP A 22 -7.96 -7.18 -0.06
N VAL A 23 -8.34 -6.24 0.81
CA VAL A 23 -7.47 -5.12 1.23
C VAL A 23 -7.37 -5.10 2.74
N LYS A 24 -6.17 -5.36 3.25
CA LYS A 24 -5.77 -5.04 4.62
C LYS A 24 -5.33 -3.58 4.66
N TYR A 25 -5.75 -2.84 5.68
CA TYR A 25 -5.41 -1.42 5.85
C TYR A 25 -4.78 -1.22 7.22
N GLU A 26 -3.59 -0.63 7.24
CA GLU A 26 -2.74 -0.52 8.40
C GLU A 26 -2.33 0.94 8.60
N LYS A 27 -2.95 1.59 9.59
CA LYS A 27 -2.78 3.03 9.81
C LYS A 27 -1.53 3.38 10.62
N LEU A 28 -1.09 2.49 11.50
CA LEU A 28 -0.12 2.79 12.57
C LEU A 28 1.16 1.96 12.48
N LYS A 29 1.26 1.02 11.55
CA LYS A 29 2.46 0.18 11.37
C LYS A 29 3.57 0.98 10.72
N GLY A 30 4.80 0.73 11.17
CA GLY A 30 6.00 1.30 10.53
C GLY A 30 6.39 0.54 9.26
N ASP A 31 7.31 1.11 8.49
CA ASP A 31 7.77 0.57 7.21
C ASP A 31 8.20 -0.91 7.28
N ASP A 32 9.02 -1.28 8.27
CA ASP A 32 9.49 -2.66 8.41
C ASP A 32 8.35 -3.65 8.68
N GLU A 33 7.35 -3.25 9.47
CA GLU A 33 6.17 -4.07 9.76
C GLU A 33 5.30 -4.24 8.51
N LEU A 34 5.05 -3.15 7.78
CA LEU A 34 4.29 -3.15 6.54
C LEU A 34 4.94 -4.05 5.48
N LEU A 35 6.28 -3.99 5.35
CA LEU A 35 7.04 -4.79 4.40
C LEU A 35 7.05 -6.28 4.78
N ASN A 36 7.28 -6.59 6.06
CA ASN A 36 7.28 -7.96 6.54
C ASN A 36 5.91 -8.60 6.35
N GLU A 37 4.84 -7.91 6.71
CA GLU A 37 3.47 -8.42 6.56
C GLU A 37 3.08 -8.57 5.09
N SER A 38 3.43 -7.59 4.24
CA SER A 38 3.19 -7.69 2.79
C SER A 38 3.86 -8.91 2.19
N ARG A 39 5.10 -9.20 2.61
CA ARG A 39 5.84 -10.38 2.16
C ARG A 39 5.26 -11.69 2.72
N MET A 40 5.00 -11.74 4.02
CA MET A 40 4.51 -12.95 4.70
C MET A 40 3.12 -13.35 4.21
N GLU A 41 2.27 -12.38 3.93
CA GLU A 41 0.91 -12.62 3.48
C GLU A 41 0.74 -12.60 1.96
N GLU A 42 1.83 -12.45 1.20
CA GLU A 42 1.82 -12.33 -0.27
C GLU A 42 0.85 -11.23 -0.76
N ARG A 43 0.92 -10.06 -0.13
CA ARG A 43 0.13 -8.88 -0.48
C ARG A 43 0.97 -7.86 -1.22
N ILE A 44 0.34 -7.18 -2.17
CA ILE A 44 0.91 -6.02 -2.84
C ILE A 44 0.78 -4.81 -1.91
N LEU A 45 1.90 -4.19 -1.54
CA LEU A 45 1.90 -2.97 -0.74
C LEU A 45 1.40 -1.79 -1.59
N LEU A 46 0.39 -1.07 -1.10
CA LEU A 46 -0.07 0.20 -1.66
C LEU A 46 0.36 1.32 -0.73
N THR A 47 1.05 2.31 -1.28
CA THR A 47 1.49 3.50 -0.53
C THR A 47 1.54 4.73 -1.43
N ALA A 48 1.35 5.91 -0.87
CA ALA A 48 1.70 7.19 -1.51
C ALA A 48 3.09 7.69 -1.08
N ASP A 49 3.75 7.00 -0.14
CA ASP A 49 5.10 7.31 0.32
C ASP A 49 6.14 6.74 -0.65
N VAL A 50 6.90 7.64 -1.26
CA VAL A 50 7.94 7.33 -2.25
C VAL A 50 9.11 6.57 -1.62
N GLU A 51 9.47 6.88 -0.38
CA GLU A 51 10.60 6.24 0.31
C GLU A 51 10.24 4.82 0.73
N LEU A 52 9.03 4.60 1.27
CA LEU A 52 8.53 3.26 1.56
C LEU A 52 8.43 2.42 0.28
N PHE A 53 7.90 2.96 -0.81
CA PHE A 53 7.87 2.27 -2.10
C PHE A 53 9.26 1.87 -2.60
N ARG A 54 10.24 2.79 -2.53
CA ARG A 54 11.63 2.51 -2.92
C ARG A 54 12.25 1.43 -2.03
N LEU A 55 12.00 1.49 -0.72
CA LEU A 55 12.47 0.49 0.24
C LEU A 55 11.87 -0.88 -0.07
N ALA A 56 10.57 -0.96 -0.35
CA ALA A 56 9.89 -2.19 -0.76
C ALA A 56 10.57 -2.84 -1.97
N ARG A 57 10.82 -2.03 -3.02
CA ARG A 57 11.48 -2.51 -4.25
C ARG A 57 12.90 -3.00 -4.00
N ARG A 58 13.69 -2.30 -3.17
CA ARG A 58 15.03 -2.77 -2.77
C ARG A 58 14.99 -4.10 -2.01
N ARG A 59 13.93 -4.36 -1.25
CA ARG A 59 13.75 -5.60 -0.46
C ARG A 59 12.98 -6.70 -1.20
N GLY A 60 12.67 -6.50 -2.48
CA GLY A 60 11.94 -7.49 -3.28
C GLY A 60 10.48 -7.67 -2.87
N VAL A 61 9.89 -6.70 -2.15
CA VAL A 61 8.46 -6.68 -1.82
C VAL A 61 7.70 -6.05 -2.99
N GLU A 62 6.62 -6.71 -3.42
CA GLU A 62 5.76 -6.17 -4.46
C GLU A 62 4.99 -4.95 -3.93
N ALA A 63 5.10 -3.82 -4.62
CA ALA A 63 4.52 -2.57 -4.18
C ALA A 63 4.05 -1.71 -5.36
N VAL A 64 2.99 -0.93 -5.16
CA VAL A 64 2.49 0.08 -6.11
C VAL A 64 2.51 1.43 -5.43
N LEU A 65 3.22 2.37 -6.04
CA LEU A 65 3.16 3.77 -5.66
C LEU A 65 1.91 4.40 -6.24
N VAL A 66 1.02 4.86 -5.38
CA VAL A 66 -0.16 5.63 -5.79
C VAL A 66 0.22 7.10 -5.81
N LYS A 67 0.22 7.68 -7.02
CA LYS A 67 0.45 9.11 -7.18
C LYS A 67 -0.84 9.87 -6.92
N GLU A 68 -0.76 10.93 -6.14
CA GLU A 68 -1.83 11.91 -6.05
C GLU A 68 -1.91 12.64 -7.39
N HIS A 69 -3.09 12.66 -8.01
CA HIS A 69 -3.34 13.59 -9.11
C HIS A 69 -3.72 14.92 -8.48
N SER A 70 -2.78 15.87 -8.47
CA SER A 70 -3.12 17.27 -8.28
C SER A 70 -4.01 17.67 -9.46
N THR A 71 -5.31 17.86 -9.23
CA THR A 71 -6.13 18.63 -10.16
C THR A 71 -5.53 20.02 -10.20
N VAL A 72 -4.89 20.35 -11.32
CA VAL A 72 -4.59 21.74 -11.66
C VAL A 72 -5.92 22.33 -12.09
N ASP A 73 -6.51 23.14 -11.22
CA ASP A 73 -7.59 24.06 -11.59
C ASP A 73 -7.00 25.28 -12.33
#